data_AF-A0A9X1B4C0-F1
#
_entry.id   AF-A0A9X1B4C0-F1
#
_cell.length_a   1.000
_cell.length_b   1.000
_cell.length_c   1.000
_cell.angle_alpha   90.00
_cell.angle_beta   90.00
_cell.angle_gamma   90.00
#
_symmetry.space_group_name_H-M   'P 1'
#
loop_
_entity.id
_entity.type
_entity.pdbx_description
1 polymer ?
#
loop_
_entity_poly.entity_id
_entity_poly.type
_entity_poly.pdbx_seq_one_letter_code
_entity_poly.pdbx_strand_id
1 'polypeptide(L)'
;MPLRMLHYVACFYQHLLKTKVTTTAQGLPPILPIVLYNGLERWHAAEDIDELVRPTPPLFLRAYQPHLRYYLIDEGRSRPSSSAPSTVH
;
A
#
# COMPACT_ATOMS: atom_id res chain seq x y z
N MET A 1 2.15 6.74 -1.25
CA MET A 1 1.24 5.95 -0.39
C MET A 1 1.92 5.10 0.67
N PRO A 2 3.10 4.47 0.44
CA PRO A 2 3.68 3.52 1.40
C PRO A 2 3.76 4.05 2.84
N LEU A 3 4.19 5.30 3.02
CA LEU A 3 4.32 5.90 4.35
C LEU A 3 2.97 6.00 5.08
N ARG A 4 1.90 6.36 4.36
CA ARG A 4 0.55 6.39 4.93
C ARG A 4 0.11 5.00 5.33
N MET A 5 0.42 3.98 4.53
CA MET A 5 0.06 2.61 4.84
C MET A 5 0.79 2.08 6.08
N LEU A 6 2.10 2.36 6.19
CA LEU A 6 2.88 2.03 7.39
C LEU A 6 2.27 2.68 8.64
N HIS A 7 1.91 3.95 8.55
CA HIS A 7 1.27 4.67 9.64
C HIS A 7 -0.07 4.04 10.04
N TYR A 8 -0.93 3.71 9.07
CA TYR A 8 -2.24 3.12 9.36
C TYR A 8 -2.14 1.74 10.00
N VAL A 9 -1.26 0.87 9.50
CA VAL A 9 -1.03 -0.46 10.09
C VAL A 9 -0.52 -0.34 11.54
N ALA A 10 0.45 0.56 11.79
CA ALA A 10 0.96 0.79 13.13
C ALA A 10 -0.13 1.32 14.08
N CYS A 11 -0.92 2.30 13.64
CA CYS A 11 -2.02 2.87 14.43
C CYS A 11 -3.12 1.83 14.71
N PHE A 12 -3.45 0.98 13.74
CA PHE A 12 -4.43 -0.09 13.91
C PHE A 12 -3.95 -1.10 14.96
N TYR A 13 -2.71 -1.56 14.90
CA TYR A 13 -2.16 -2.45 15.93
C TYR A 13 -2.11 -1.81 17.31
N GLN A 14 -1.72 -0.54 17.42
CA GLN A 14 -1.78 0.19 18.68
C GLN A 14 -3.22 0.26 19.23
N HIS A 15 -4.19 0.46 18.35
CA HIS A 15 -5.60 0.48 18.74
C HIS A 15 -6.04 -0.88 19.31
N LEU A 16 -5.73 -1.99 18.64
CA LEU A 16 -6.09 -3.34 19.12
C LEU A 16 -5.50 -3.66 20.50
N LEU A 17 -4.26 -3.24 20.74
CA LEU A 17 -3.60 -3.40 22.04
C LEU A 17 -4.28 -2.54 23.11
N LYS A 18 -4.58 -1.26 22.79
CA LYS A 18 -5.26 -0.34 23.71
C LYS A 18 -6.66 -0.81 24.09
N THR A 19 -7.40 -1.39 23.14
CA THR A 19 -8.76 -1.92 23.38
C THR A 19 -8.77 -3.36 23.89
N LYS A 20 -7.60 -3.96 24.11
CA LYS A 20 -7.42 -5.34 24.60
C LYS A 20 -8.07 -6.41 23.72
N VAL A 21 -8.22 -6.13 22.42
CA VAL A 21 -8.65 -7.12 21.42
C VAL A 21 -7.58 -8.20 21.20
N THR A 22 -6.30 -7.81 21.33
CA THR A 22 -5.17 -8.73 21.42
C THR A 22 -4.17 -8.22 22.47
N THR A 23 -3.17 -9.03 22.76
CA THR A 23 -2.01 -8.68 23.59
C THR A 23 -0.73 -8.98 22.83
N THR A 24 0.39 -8.40 23.27
CA THR A 24 1.70 -8.69 22.68
C THR A 24 2.06 -10.18 22.75
N ALA A 25 1.64 -10.87 23.81
CA ALA A 25 1.87 -12.31 23.98
C ALA A 25 1.04 -13.18 23.02
N GLN A 26 -0.15 -12.72 22.64
CA GLN A 26 -1.01 -13.40 21.65
C GLN A 26 -0.60 -13.07 20.20
N GLY A 27 0.21 -12.02 20.01
CA GLY A 27 0.65 -11.54 18.72
C GLY A 27 -0.33 -10.56 18.06
N LEU A 28 0.13 -9.98 16.95
CA LEU A 28 -0.67 -9.07 16.13
C LEU A 28 -1.34 -9.85 15.00
N PRO A 29 -2.61 -9.56 14.67
CA PRO A 29 -3.28 -10.28 13.59
C PRO A 29 -2.66 -9.95 12.22
N PRO A 30 -2.71 -10.87 11.25
CA PRO A 30 -2.31 -10.58 9.88
C PRO A 30 -3.20 -9.51 9.26
N ILE A 31 -2.62 -8.67 8.40
CA ILE A 31 -3.32 -7.60 7.69
C ILE A 31 -2.94 -7.66 6.21
N LEU A 32 -3.93 -7.48 5.34
CA LEU A 32 -3.72 -7.21 3.91
C LEU A 32 -4.08 -5.75 3.64
N PRO A 33 -3.09 -4.84 3.55
CA PRO A 33 -3.37 -3.46 3.20
C PRO A 33 -3.74 -3.36 1.72
N ILE A 34 -4.84 -2.69 1.39
CA ILE A 34 -5.32 -2.52 0.01
C ILE A 34 -5.41 -1.04 -0.32
N VAL A 35 -4.96 -0.68 -1.53
CA VAL A 35 -5.17 0.65 -2.12
C VAL A 35 -6.11 0.49 -3.30
N LEU A 36 -7.27 1.14 -3.23
CA LEU A 36 -8.16 1.32 -4.37
C LEU A 36 -7.79 2.65 -5.05
N TYR A 37 -7.37 2.59 -6.30
CA TYR A 37 -6.97 3.76 -7.06
C TYR A 37 -7.85 3.94 -8.29
N ASN A 38 -8.53 5.09 -8.32
CA ASN A 38 -9.55 5.44 -9.31
C ASN A 38 -9.10 6.63 -10.18
N GLY A 39 -7.79 6.84 -10.30
CA GLY A 39 -7.26 7.94 -11.11
C GLY A 39 -7.32 7.66 -12.60
N LEU A 40 -7.19 8.73 -13.39
CA LEU A 40 -7.18 8.65 -14.86
C LEU A 40 -5.83 8.15 -15.40
N GLU A 41 -4.74 8.50 -14.73
CA GLU A 41 -3.39 8.06 -15.08
C GLU A 41 -3.04 6.75 -14.37
N ARG A 42 -2.11 5.98 -14.94
CA ARG A 42 -1.60 4.77 -14.29
C ARG A 42 -0.95 5.08 -12.95
N TRP A 43 -1.10 4.14 -12.01
CA TRP A 43 -0.38 4.23 -10.76
C TRP A 43 1.14 4.02 -10.95
N HIS A 44 1.94 4.94 -10.42
CA HIS A 44 3.41 4.90 -10.49
C HIS A 44 4.10 5.04 -9.13
N ALA A 45 3.34 5.12 -8.03
CA ALA A 45 3.95 5.26 -6.71
C ALA A 45 4.46 3.90 -6.21
N ALA A 46 5.58 3.93 -5.48
CA ALA A 46 6.16 2.77 -4.80
C ALA A 46 5.11 1.95 -4.04
N GLU A 47 5.24 0.63 -4.07
CA GLU A 47 4.31 -0.32 -3.45
C GLU A 47 4.80 -0.82 -2.08
N ASP A 48 6.09 -0.71 -1.81
CA ASP A 48 6.71 -0.93 -0.50
C ASP A 48 7.32 0.39 0.05
N ILE A 49 7.41 0.49 1.36
CA ILE A 49 8.03 1.64 2.05
C ILE A 49 9.56 1.63 1.91
N ASP A 50 10.18 0.46 1.73
CA ASP A 50 11.63 0.35 1.55
C ASP A 50 12.11 1.04 0.27
N GLU A 51 11.30 1.04 -0.80
CA GLU A 51 11.54 1.74 -2.06
C GLU A 51 11.67 3.28 -1.89
N LEU A 52 11.13 3.81 -0.79
CA LEU A 52 11.24 5.24 -0.48
C LEU A 52 12.55 5.59 0.25
N VAL A 53 13.28 4.61 0.78
CA VAL A 53 14.51 4.84 1.54
C VAL A 53 15.66 5.18 0.61
N ARG A 54 16.16 6.42 0.70
CA ARG A 54 17.30 6.89 -0.10
C ARG A 54 18.32 7.65 0.76
N PRO A 55 19.63 7.45 0.52
CA PRO A 55 20.22 6.48 -0.41
C PRO A 55 19.96 5.03 0.04
N THR A 56 20.17 4.06 -0.86
CA THR A 56 20.02 2.64 -0.51
C THR A 56 20.88 2.31 0.72
N PRO A 57 20.29 1.77 1.80
CA PRO A 57 21.04 1.50 3.02
C PRO A 57 22.16 0.47 2.79
N PRO A 58 23.30 0.62 3.49
CA PRO A 58 24.34 -0.41 3.51
C PRO A 58 23.77 -1.72 4.06
N LEU A 59 24.42 -2.84 3.72
CA LEU A 59 23.90 -4.19 3.99
C LEU A 59 23.47 -4.39 5.46
N PHE A 60 24.28 -3.89 6.40
CA PHE A 60 24.01 -4.02 7.84
C PHE A 60 22.76 -3.26 8.30
N LEU A 61 22.31 -2.22 7.58
CA LEU A 61 21.11 -1.45 7.92
C LEU A 61 19.83 -1.96 7.25
N ARG A 62 19.94 -2.86 6.27
CA ARG A 62 18.77 -3.34 5.50
C ARG A 62 17.75 -4.05 6.38
N ALA A 63 18.21 -4.88 7.32
CA ALA A 63 17.34 -5.62 8.24
C ALA A 63 16.54 -4.73 9.21
N TYR A 64 16.91 -3.45 9.32
CA TYR A 64 16.23 -2.48 10.19
C TYR A 64 15.29 -1.55 9.41
N GLN A 65 15.23 -1.66 8.08
CA GLN A 65 14.26 -0.91 7.31
C GLN A 65 12.89 -1.55 7.44
N PRO A 66 11.81 -0.74 7.53
CA PRO A 66 10.48 -1.29 7.46
C PRO A 66 10.25 -1.87 6.07
N HIS A 67 9.54 -3.00 6.02
CA HIS A 67 8.98 -3.54 4.79
C HIS A 67 7.48 -3.68 5.00
N LEU A 68 6.71 -2.99 4.17
CA LEU A 68 5.26 -3.08 4.19
C LEU A 68 4.73 -2.81 2.79
N ARG A 69 4.32 -3.90 2.14
CA ARG A 69 3.64 -3.87 0.85
C ARG A 69 2.14 -3.70 1.02
N TYR A 70 1.52 -3.12 0.01
CA TYR A 70 0.07 -3.09 -0.13
C TYR A 70 -0.35 -3.70 -1.47
N TYR A 71 -1.56 -4.23 -1.52
CA TYR A 71 -2.18 -4.68 -2.76
C TYR A 71 -2.86 -3.49 -3.44
N LEU A 72 -2.44 -3.17 -4.66
CA LEU A 72 -3.03 -2.10 -5.46
C LEU A 72 -4.11 -2.67 -6.39
N ILE A 73 -5.29 -2.06 -6.34
CA ILE A 73 -6.35 -2.22 -7.32
C ILE A 73 -6.43 -0.91 -8.11
N ASP A 74 -5.90 -0.93 -9.33
CA ASP A 74 -5.99 0.19 -10.27
C ASP A 74 -7.22 0.00 -11.17
N GLU A 75 -8.31 0.70 -10.84
CA GLU A 75 -9.57 0.61 -11.58
C GLU A 75 -9.52 1.40 -12.91
N GLY A 76 -8.60 2.38 -13.03
CA GLY A 76 -8.37 3.13 -14.26
C GLY A 76 -7.86 2.25 -15.41
N ARG A 77 -7.22 1.13 -15.07
CA ARG A 77 -6.75 0.10 -16.03
C ARG A 77 -7.88 -0.56 -16.82
N SER A 78 -9.10 -0.60 -16.27
CA SER A 78 -10.23 -1.37 -16.81
C SER A 78 -11.21 -0.54 -17.63
N ARG A 79 -10.97 0.77 -17.84
CA ARG A 79 -11.84 1.56 -18.72
C ARG A 79 -11.49 1.19 -20.17
N PRO A 80 -12.35 0.47 -20.91
CA PRO A 80 -12.12 0.30 -22.34
C PRO A 80 -12.05 1.71 -22.93
N SER A 81 -11.00 1.98 -23.70
CA SER A 81 -10.97 3.18 -24.53
C SER A 81 -12.26 3.16 -25.35
N SER A 82 -13.16 4.11 -25.07
CA SER A 82 -14.32 4.35 -25.92
C SER A 82 -13.79 4.91 -27.24
N SER A 83 -13.28 4.04 -28.10
CA SER A 83 -13.23 4.28 -29.54
C SER A 83 -14.64 3.99 -30.04
N ALA A 84 -15.54 4.96 -29.86
CA ALA A 84 -16.76 4.97 -30.65
C ALA A 84 -16.32 5.06 -32.12
N PRO A 85 -16.73 4.13 -33.00
CA PRO A 85 -16.50 4.33 -34.42
C PRO A 85 -17.28 5.58 -34.83
N SER A 86 -16.56 6.56 -35.40
CA SER A 86 -17.18 7.69 -36.09
C SER A 86 -17.96 7.14 -37.27
N THR A 87 -19.24 6.83 -37.08
CA THR A 87 -20.16 6.64 -38.19
C THR A 87 -20.47 8.02 -38.74
N VAL A 88 -19.66 8.43 -39.72
CA VAL A 88 -20.07 9.38 -40.74
C VAL A 88 -20.98 8.62 -41.68
N HIS A 89 -22.27 8.95 -41.69
CA HIS A 89 -23.13 9.13 -42.87
C HIS A 89 -24.57 9.41 -42.46
#